data_AF-A0A1G3BRJ2-F1
#
_entry.id   AF-A0A1G3BRJ2-F1
#
_cell.length_a   1.000
_cell.length_b   1.000
_cell.length_c   1.000
_cell.angle_alpha   90.00
_cell.angle_beta   90.00
_cell.angle_gamma   90.00
#
_symmetry.space_group_name_H-M   'P 1'
#
loop_
_entity.id
_entity.type
_entity.pdbx_description
1 polymer ?
#
loop_
_entity_poly.entity_id
_entity_poly.type
_entity_poly.pdbx_seq_one_letter_code
_entity_poly.pdbx_strand_id
1 'polypeptide(L)'
;MLQEEIMSLKNLTKLFLLILACCLMLYGYGYYKKYNTIARLEEKIKMGRYQVALGAIQQLENSLTYRILSKIRKEDPVIAYNKGVLYTLMENRKKASAEYRKAMETNDPVLKARAIYNNANLIATDMDFSTAAMQYAEVLKIDANDFQAKKNLERMRLGEQQFNTMFTPEQQEREDRIEALKLIPWGTKYKYSGEQKIRW
;
A
#
# COMPACT_ATOMS: atom_id res chain seq x y z
N MET A 1 37.30 8.33 48.11
CA MET A 1 36.92 7.01 47.56
C MET A 1 35.41 6.80 47.51
N LEU A 2 34.72 6.41 48.60
CA LEU A 2 33.27 6.05 48.54
C LEU A 2 32.34 7.20 48.07
N GLN A 3 32.58 8.43 48.54
CA GLN A 3 31.79 9.60 48.12
C GLN A 3 32.05 10.01 46.66
N GLU A 4 33.27 9.85 46.17
CA GLU A 4 33.62 10.12 44.76
C GLU A 4 32.97 9.08 43.84
N GLU A 5 32.95 7.82 44.26
CA GLU A 5 32.27 6.72 43.55
C GLU A 5 30.76 6.98 43.43
N ILE A 6 30.10 7.39 44.52
CA ILE A 6 28.68 7.75 44.54
C ILE A 6 28.40 8.96 43.63
N MET A 7 29.28 9.96 43.64
CA MET A 7 29.16 11.16 42.80
C MET A 7 29.35 10.83 41.31
N SER A 8 30.29 9.94 40.99
CA SER A 8 30.50 9.39 39.65
C SER A 8 29.26 8.63 39.16
N LEU A 9 28.68 7.76 39.99
CA LEU A 9 27.48 6.99 39.66
C LEU A 9 26.25 7.88 39.41
N LYS A 10 26.08 8.94 40.21
CA LYS A 10 25.02 9.95 39.99
C LYS A 10 25.20 10.73 38.69
N ASN A 11 26.43 11.02 38.29
CA ASN A 11 26.68 11.70 37.02
C ASN A 11 26.45 10.76 35.83
N LEU A 12 26.82 9.48 35.96
CA LEU A 12 26.57 8.45 34.94
C LEU A 12 25.07 8.21 34.73
N THR A 13 24.31 8.09 35.82
CA THR A 13 22.84 7.93 35.75
C THR A 13 22.16 9.13 35.10
N LYS A 14 22.56 10.37 35.44
CA LYS A 14 22.07 11.58 34.77
C LYS A 14 22.40 11.59 33.27
N LEU A 15 23.61 11.21 32.89
CA LEU A 15 24.02 11.14 31.49
C LEU A 15 23.20 10.10 30.72
N PHE A 16 22.99 8.92 31.30
CA PHE A 16 22.14 7.88 30.72
C PHE A 16 20.70 8.38 30.51
N LEU A 17 20.10 9.01 31.53
CA LEU A 17 18.75 9.57 31.43
C LEU A 17 18.66 10.67 30.37
N LEU A 18 19.68 11.51 30.24
CA LEU A 18 19.74 12.54 29.20
C LEU A 18 19.78 11.92 27.79
N ILE A 19 20.62 10.90 27.58
CA ILE A 19 20.72 10.19 26.30
C ILE A 19 19.37 9.52 25.97
N LEU A 20 18.77 8.83 26.93
CA LEU A 20 17.46 8.20 26.76
C LEU A 20 16.38 9.22 26.38
N ALA A 21 16.34 10.37 27.06
CA ALA A 21 15.40 11.45 26.74
C ALA A 21 15.60 11.98 25.31
N CYS A 22 16.85 12.21 24.89
CA CYS A 22 17.18 12.60 23.52
C CYS A 22 16.73 11.55 22.50
N CYS A 23 16.95 10.26 22.76
CA CYS A 23 16.48 9.17 21.89
C CYS A 23 14.95 9.16 21.77
N LEU A 24 14.23 9.31 22.89
CA LEU A 24 12.76 9.36 22.90
C LEU A 24 12.22 10.58 22.14
N MET A 25 12.83 11.75 22.32
CA MET A 25 12.46 12.96 21.57
C MET A 25 12.68 12.79 20.06
N LEU A 26 13.81 12.22 19.64
CA LEU A 26 14.10 11.95 18.23
C LEU A 26 13.10 10.93 17.64
N TYR A 27 12.75 9.89 18.40
CA TYR A 27 11.76 8.90 18.01
C TYR A 27 10.37 9.54 17.84
N GLY A 28 9.91 10.29 18.84
CA GLY A 28 8.64 11.00 18.81
C GLY A 28 8.56 12.00 17.65
N TYR A 29 9.63 12.76 17.41
CA TYR A 29 9.71 13.68 16.28
C TYR A 29 9.65 12.96 14.92
N GLY A 30 10.33 11.81 14.78
CA GLY A 30 10.24 10.97 13.59
C GLY A 30 8.81 10.50 13.31
N TYR A 31 8.11 10.03 14.35
CA TYR A 31 6.72 9.59 14.25
C TYR A 31 5.77 10.75 13.91
N TYR A 32 5.93 11.90 14.57
CA TYR A 32 5.18 13.12 14.28
C TYR A 32 5.36 13.56 12.83
N LYS A 33 6.61 13.61 12.33
CA LYS A 33 6.90 14.00 10.95
C LYS A 33 6.27 13.03 9.95
N LYS A 34 6.30 11.73 10.22
CA LYS A 34 5.61 10.72 9.41
C LYS A 34 4.10 10.99 9.38
N TYR A 35 3.47 11.08 10.55
CA TYR A 35 2.02 11.29 10.67
C TYR A 35 1.57 12.56 9.94
N ASN A 36 2.25 13.68 10.19
CA ASN A 36 1.94 14.96 9.54
C ASN A 36 2.16 14.90 8.01
N THR A 37 3.17 14.18 7.53
CA THR A 37 3.37 13.97 6.09
C THR A 37 2.21 13.18 5.49
N ILE A 38 1.80 12.08 6.13
CA ILE A 38 0.70 11.22 5.66
C ILE A 38 -0.63 11.96 5.68
N ALA A 39 -0.94 12.69 6.75
CA ALA A 39 -2.18 13.47 6.87
C ALA A 39 -2.33 14.50 5.74
N ARG A 40 -1.22 15.10 5.29
CA ARG A 40 -1.21 16.05 4.16
C ARG A 40 -1.29 15.39 2.79
N LEU A 41 -1.15 14.07 2.68
CA LEU A 41 -1.29 13.37 1.39
C LEU A 41 -2.71 13.46 0.87
N GLU A 42 -3.71 13.33 1.75
CA GLU A 42 -5.12 13.34 1.35
C GLU A 42 -5.50 14.63 0.61
N GLU A 43 -5.07 15.78 1.14
CA GLU A 43 -5.28 17.09 0.51
C GLU A 43 -4.63 17.13 -0.88
N LYS A 44 -3.36 16.71 -0.99
CA LYS A 44 -2.63 16.67 -2.27
C LYS A 44 -3.28 15.73 -3.28
N ILE A 45 -3.76 14.58 -2.82
CA ILE A 45 -4.49 13.60 -3.63
C ILE A 45 -5.78 14.20 -4.15
N LYS A 46 -6.59 14.84 -3.30
CA LYS A 46 -7.84 15.52 -3.70
C LYS A 46 -7.59 16.61 -4.75
N MET A 47 -6.45 17.30 -4.66
CA MET A 47 -6.02 18.31 -5.64
C MET A 47 -5.38 17.72 -6.92
N GLY A 48 -5.28 16.40 -7.07
CA GLY A 48 -4.62 15.76 -8.21
C GLY A 48 -3.09 15.87 -8.21
N ARG A 49 -2.47 16.35 -7.12
CA ARG A 49 -1.03 16.65 -7.01
C ARG A 49 -0.22 15.42 -6.61
N TYR A 50 -0.35 14.32 -7.37
CA TYR A 50 0.20 13.01 -6.99
C TYR A 50 1.72 12.97 -6.95
N GLN A 51 2.40 13.64 -7.89
CA GLN A 51 3.87 13.73 -7.91
C GLN A 51 4.41 14.49 -6.70
N VAL A 52 3.72 15.56 -6.28
CA VAL A 52 4.07 16.36 -5.09
C VAL A 52 3.83 15.58 -3.80
N ALA A 53 2.80 14.71 -3.78
CA ALA A 53 2.54 13.79 -2.69
C ALA A 53 3.64 12.72 -2.59
N LEU A 54 4.02 12.11 -3.72
CA LEU A 54 5.08 11.10 -3.79
C LEU A 54 6.45 11.69 -3.39
N GLY A 55 6.76 12.90 -3.84
CA GLY A 55 7.99 13.60 -3.46
C GLY A 55 8.07 13.88 -1.96
N ALA A 56 6.95 14.17 -1.30
CA ALA A 56 6.92 14.36 0.16
C ALA A 56 7.19 13.04 0.91
N ILE A 57 6.68 11.91 0.41
CA ILE A 57 7.02 10.59 0.95
C ILE A 57 8.52 10.32 0.76
N GLN A 58 9.08 10.57 -0.42
CA GLN A 58 10.51 10.37 -0.67
C GLN A 58 11.39 11.24 0.24
N GLN A 59 11.00 12.49 0.48
CA GLN A 59 11.69 13.39 1.40
C GLN A 59 11.61 12.91 2.85
N LEU A 60 10.46 12.35 3.27
CA LEU A 60 10.31 11.69 4.56
C LEU A 60 11.26 10.49 4.66
N GLU A 61 11.23 9.59 3.68
CA GLU A 61 12.06 8.37 3.63
C GLU A 61 13.56 8.69 3.70
N ASN A 62 13.99 9.80 3.07
CA ASN A 62 15.39 10.26 3.08
C ASN A 62 15.79 10.98 4.38
N SER A 63 14.83 11.35 5.25
CA SER A 63 15.14 12.09 6.46
C SER A 63 15.82 11.21 7.52
N LEU A 64 16.80 11.77 8.23
CA LEU A 64 17.57 11.05 9.24
C LEU A 64 16.67 10.39 10.30
N THR A 65 15.65 11.11 10.76
CA THR A 65 14.73 10.63 11.81
C THR A 65 13.90 9.44 11.33
N TYR A 66 13.43 9.46 10.08
CA TYR A 66 12.72 8.32 9.51
C TYR A 66 13.65 7.13 9.25
N ARG A 67 14.88 7.36 8.77
CA ARG A 67 15.87 6.30 8.58
C ARG A 67 16.22 5.59 9.90
N ILE A 68 16.25 6.32 11.00
CA ILE A 68 16.44 5.73 12.34
C ILE A 68 15.19 4.93 12.74
N LEU A 69 13.99 5.49 12.54
CA LEU A 69 12.72 4.81 12.82
C LEU A 69 12.58 3.50 12.01
N SER A 70 12.95 3.51 10.73
CA SER A 70 12.85 2.36 9.83
C SER A 70 13.90 1.28 10.09
N LYS A 71 14.99 1.55 10.82
CA LYS A 71 15.91 0.48 11.24
C LYS A 71 15.28 -0.49 12.22
N ILE A 72 14.29 -0.02 12.99
CA ILE A 72 13.55 -0.84 13.95
C ILE A 72 12.49 -1.69 13.23
N ARG A 73 11.94 -1.20 12.11
CA ARG A 73 10.91 -1.88 11.32
C ARG A 73 11.28 -1.91 9.83
N LYS A 74 11.58 -3.12 9.33
CA LYS A 74 12.13 -3.40 7.98
C LYS A 74 11.40 -2.69 6.83
N GLU A 75 10.08 -2.52 6.93
CA GLU A 75 9.25 -1.76 5.97
C GLU A 75 8.07 -1.09 6.70
N ASP A 76 7.65 0.10 6.26
CA ASP A 76 6.46 0.78 6.79
C ASP A 76 5.24 0.51 5.90
N PRO A 77 4.33 -0.41 6.30
CA PRO A 77 3.23 -0.81 5.43
C PRO A 77 2.26 0.35 5.11
N VAL A 78 2.17 1.35 5.98
CA VAL A 78 1.34 2.55 5.72
C VAL A 78 1.96 3.40 4.62
N ILE A 79 3.29 3.54 4.61
CA ILE A 79 3.99 4.28 3.56
C ILE A 79 3.91 3.52 2.23
N ALA A 80 4.15 2.21 2.25
CA ALA A 80 3.99 1.35 1.09
C ALA A 80 2.56 1.42 0.51
N TYR A 81 1.53 1.34 1.35
CA TYR A 81 0.14 1.47 0.91
C TYR A 81 -0.11 2.82 0.22
N ASN A 82 0.33 3.93 0.84
CA ASN A 82 0.16 5.27 0.25
C ASN A 82 0.94 5.44 -1.06
N LYS A 83 2.14 4.87 -1.20
CA LYS A 83 2.86 4.83 -2.48
C LYS A 83 2.09 4.02 -3.52
N GLY A 84 1.53 2.88 -3.13
CA GLY A 84 0.67 2.05 -3.99
C GLY A 84 -0.54 2.82 -4.53
N VAL A 85 -1.20 3.56 -3.65
CA VAL A 85 -2.31 4.47 -3.98
C VAL A 85 -1.89 5.56 -4.97
N LEU A 86 -0.80 6.27 -4.69
CA LEU A 86 -0.28 7.32 -5.59
C LEU A 86 0.13 6.76 -6.95
N TYR A 87 0.80 5.61 -7.00
CA TYR A 87 1.14 4.95 -8.26
C TYR A 87 -0.08 4.47 -9.02
N THR A 88 -1.15 4.05 -8.34
CA THR A 88 -2.43 3.70 -8.99
C THR A 88 -3.03 4.92 -9.69
N LEU A 89 -3.05 6.07 -9.01
CA LEU A 89 -3.54 7.33 -9.57
C LEU A 89 -2.74 7.85 -10.75
N MET A 90 -1.44 7.59 -10.76
CA MET A 90 -0.54 7.94 -11.87
C MET A 90 -0.54 6.87 -12.97
N GLU A 91 -1.49 5.92 -12.94
CA GLU A 91 -1.60 4.76 -13.83
C GLU A 91 -0.34 3.87 -13.90
N ASN A 92 0.58 3.98 -12.92
CA ASN A 92 1.77 3.16 -12.83
C ASN A 92 1.48 1.84 -12.09
N ARG A 93 0.74 0.96 -12.76
CA ARG A 93 0.24 -0.30 -12.19
C ARG A 93 1.34 -1.21 -11.63
N LYS A 94 2.48 -1.30 -12.33
CA LYS A 94 3.61 -2.15 -11.92
C LYS A 94 4.19 -1.69 -10.57
N LYS A 95 4.46 -0.38 -10.41
CA LYS A 95 4.92 0.16 -9.13
C LYS A 95 3.85 0.09 -8.07
N ALA A 96 2.59 0.38 -8.42
CA ALA A 96 1.47 0.30 -7.50
C ALA A 96 1.33 -1.11 -6.89
N SER A 97 1.33 -2.14 -7.73
CA SER A 97 1.23 -3.53 -7.30
C SER A 97 2.40 -3.97 -6.41
N ALA A 98 3.63 -3.53 -6.74
CA ALA A 98 4.80 -3.80 -5.89
C ALA A 98 4.65 -3.18 -4.49
N GLU A 99 4.19 -1.94 -4.40
CA GLU A 99 4.01 -1.24 -3.13
C GLU A 99 2.82 -1.80 -2.33
N TYR A 100 1.71 -2.19 -2.98
CA TYR A 100 0.64 -2.89 -2.28
C TYR A 100 1.08 -4.23 -1.72
N ARG A 101 1.88 -5.02 -2.44
CA ARG A 101 2.42 -6.30 -1.91
C ARG A 101 3.22 -6.09 -0.63
N LYS A 102 4.07 -5.06 -0.58
CA LYS A 102 4.78 -4.69 0.65
C LYS A 102 3.82 -4.32 1.78
N ALA A 103 2.75 -3.57 1.48
CA ALA A 103 1.75 -3.19 2.47
C ALA A 103 0.97 -4.39 3.04
N MET A 104 0.79 -5.46 2.26
CA MET A 104 0.10 -6.70 2.70
C MET A 104 0.85 -7.48 3.78
N GLU A 105 2.14 -7.20 3.99
CA GLU A 105 2.96 -7.83 5.03
C GLU A 105 2.63 -7.32 6.45
N THR A 106 1.71 -6.37 6.57
CA THR A 106 1.26 -5.82 7.86
C THR A 106 0.47 -6.83 8.70
N ASN A 107 0.55 -6.67 10.03
CA ASN A 107 -0.32 -7.37 10.99
C ASN A 107 -1.65 -6.63 11.22
N ASP A 108 -1.80 -5.40 10.70
CA ASP A 108 -3.07 -4.66 10.76
C ASP A 108 -4.06 -5.26 9.73
N PRO A 109 -5.13 -5.95 10.17
CA PRO A 109 -6.06 -6.61 9.26
C PRO A 109 -6.76 -5.63 8.31
N VAL A 110 -7.07 -4.42 8.78
CA VAL A 110 -7.77 -3.41 7.97
C VAL A 110 -6.86 -2.91 6.85
N LEU A 111 -5.62 -2.55 7.17
CA LEU A 111 -4.65 -2.11 6.17
C LEU A 111 -4.32 -3.24 5.17
N LYS A 112 -4.17 -4.48 5.67
CA LYS A 112 -3.92 -5.66 4.83
C LYS A 112 -5.05 -5.87 3.83
N ALA A 113 -6.31 -5.88 4.30
CA ALA A 113 -7.47 -6.03 3.44
C ALA A 113 -7.56 -4.93 2.37
N ARG A 114 -7.29 -3.66 2.73
CA ARG A 114 -7.26 -2.55 1.76
C ARG A 114 -6.17 -2.72 0.70
N ALA A 115 -4.97 -3.14 1.10
CA ALA A 115 -3.87 -3.38 0.18
C ALA A 115 -4.18 -4.52 -0.80
N ILE A 116 -4.71 -5.65 -0.30
CA ILE A 116 -5.16 -6.80 -1.13
C ILE A 116 -6.24 -6.34 -2.11
N TYR A 117 -7.27 -5.64 -1.62
CA TYR A 117 -8.37 -5.15 -2.46
C TYR A 117 -7.88 -4.23 -3.58
N ASN A 118 -7.04 -3.24 -3.26
CA ASN A 118 -6.53 -2.31 -4.27
C ASN A 118 -5.63 -3.01 -5.30
N ASN A 119 -4.81 -3.99 -4.87
CA ASN A 119 -4.02 -4.78 -5.79
C ASN A 119 -4.89 -5.69 -6.68
N ALA A 120 -5.96 -6.27 -6.14
CA ALA A 120 -6.95 -7.02 -6.92
C ALA A 120 -7.61 -6.16 -8.01
N ASN A 121 -7.89 -4.88 -7.73
CA ASN A 121 -8.39 -3.95 -8.74
C ASN A 121 -7.40 -3.72 -9.90
N LEU A 122 -6.09 -3.67 -9.60
CA LEU A 122 -5.06 -3.55 -10.63
C LEU A 122 -5.02 -4.81 -11.51
N ILE A 123 -4.99 -5.99 -10.88
CA ILE A 123 -4.94 -7.30 -11.56
C ILE A 123 -6.18 -7.48 -12.46
N ALA A 124 -7.36 -7.13 -11.95
CA ALA A 124 -8.59 -7.16 -12.72
C ALA A 124 -8.58 -6.21 -13.92
N THR A 125 -7.88 -5.08 -13.83
CA THR A 125 -7.69 -4.17 -14.98
C THR A 125 -6.80 -4.80 -16.05
N ASP A 126 -5.91 -5.71 -15.68
CA ASP A 126 -5.08 -6.48 -16.60
C ASP A 126 -5.79 -7.74 -17.14
N MET A 127 -7.08 -7.92 -16.82
CA MET A 127 -7.97 -9.03 -17.21
C MET A 127 -7.57 -10.40 -16.64
N ASP A 128 -6.71 -10.42 -15.62
CA ASP A 128 -6.45 -11.63 -14.84
C ASP A 128 -7.55 -11.82 -13.78
N PHE A 129 -8.73 -12.20 -14.27
CA PHE A 129 -9.93 -12.34 -13.44
C PHE A 129 -9.77 -13.43 -12.37
N SER A 130 -9.07 -14.52 -12.69
CA SER A 130 -8.83 -15.63 -11.78
C SER A 130 -7.99 -15.18 -10.57
N THR A 131 -6.86 -14.51 -10.81
CA THR A 131 -6.01 -14.00 -9.72
C THR A 131 -6.70 -12.89 -8.93
N ALA A 132 -7.44 -11.99 -9.61
CA ALA A 132 -8.20 -10.96 -8.92
C ALA A 132 -9.30 -11.56 -8.02
N ALA A 133 -10.02 -12.59 -8.48
CA ALA A 133 -11.01 -13.31 -7.69
C ALA A 133 -10.39 -13.92 -6.43
N MET A 134 -9.23 -14.58 -6.55
CA MET A 134 -8.50 -15.10 -5.39
C MET A 134 -8.19 -14.01 -4.36
N GLN A 135 -7.74 -12.82 -4.81
CA GLN A 135 -7.44 -11.72 -3.88
C GLN A 135 -8.70 -11.13 -3.23
N TYR A 136 -9.82 -10.98 -3.94
CA TYR A 136 -11.07 -10.58 -3.29
C TYR A 136 -11.56 -11.61 -2.28
N ALA A 137 -11.36 -12.90 -2.53
CA ALA A 137 -11.65 -13.94 -1.55
C ALA A 137 -10.76 -13.81 -0.30
N GLU A 138 -9.47 -13.47 -0.43
CA GLU A 138 -8.60 -13.18 0.71
C GLU A 138 -9.08 -11.96 1.52
N VAL A 139 -9.61 -10.91 0.87
CA VAL A 139 -10.25 -9.79 1.59
C VAL A 139 -11.43 -10.28 2.41
N LEU A 140 -12.26 -11.17 1.85
CA LEU A 140 -13.43 -11.73 2.55
C LEU A 140 -13.07 -12.70 3.69
N LYS A 141 -11.87 -13.28 3.69
CA LYS A 141 -11.36 -14.01 4.86
C LYS A 141 -11.03 -13.07 6.03
N ILE A 142 -10.67 -11.82 5.75
CA ILE A 142 -10.39 -10.80 6.77
C ILE A 142 -11.67 -10.10 7.22
N ASP A 143 -12.52 -9.71 6.27
CA ASP A 143 -13.83 -9.10 6.50
C ASP A 143 -14.89 -9.77 5.63
N ALA A 144 -15.59 -10.75 6.23
CA ALA A 144 -16.64 -11.50 5.55
C ALA A 144 -17.87 -10.65 5.16
N ASN A 145 -17.98 -9.42 5.68
CA ASN A 145 -19.11 -8.52 5.40
C ASN A 145 -18.77 -7.45 4.36
N ASP A 146 -17.56 -7.47 3.79
CA ASP A 146 -17.14 -6.51 2.79
C ASP A 146 -17.96 -6.64 1.49
N PHE A 147 -18.98 -5.78 1.36
CA PHE A 147 -19.89 -5.78 0.22
C PHE A 147 -19.16 -5.55 -1.12
N GLN A 148 -18.17 -4.65 -1.14
CA GLN A 148 -17.47 -4.33 -2.38
C GLN A 148 -16.58 -5.50 -2.83
N ALA A 149 -15.95 -6.19 -1.89
CA ALA A 149 -15.17 -7.40 -2.20
C ALA A 149 -16.09 -8.53 -2.70
N LYS A 150 -17.26 -8.77 -2.09
CA LYS A 150 -18.25 -9.74 -2.60
C LYS A 150 -18.68 -9.43 -4.03
N LYS A 151 -19.10 -8.18 -4.27
CA LYS A 151 -19.54 -7.73 -5.59
C LYS A 151 -18.44 -7.88 -6.64
N ASN A 152 -17.21 -7.49 -6.31
CA ASN A 152 -16.09 -7.60 -7.23
C ASN A 152 -15.67 -9.06 -7.47
N LEU A 153 -15.71 -9.92 -6.45
CA LEU A 153 -15.48 -11.36 -6.61
C LEU A 153 -16.44 -11.97 -7.63
N GLU A 154 -17.74 -11.72 -7.48
CA GLU A 154 -18.74 -12.22 -8.43
C GLU A 154 -18.55 -11.63 -9.83
N ARG A 155 -18.19 -10.34 -9.93
CA ARG A 155 -17.81 -9.72 -11.19
C ARG A 155 -16.60 -10.41 -11.85
N MET A 156 -15.59 -10.81 -11.07
CA MET A 156 -14.43 -11.54 -11.59
C MET A 156 -14.82 -12.94 -12.07
N ARG A 157 -15.67 -13.66 -11.33
CA ARG A 157 -16.19 -14.98 -11.76
C ARG A 157 -16.94 -14.92 -13.08
N LEU A 158 -17.85 -13.94 -13.22
CA LEU A 158 -18.57 -13.71 -14.47
C LEU A 158 -17.64 -13.30 -15.61
N GLY A 159 -16.67 -12.44 -15.31
CA GLY A 159 -15.63 -12.04 -16.27
C GLY A 159 -14.82 -13.24 -16.75
N GLU A 160 -14.37 -14.11 -15.85
CA GLU A 160 -13.63 -15.33 -16.17
C GLU A 160 -14.46 -16.31 -17.02
N GLN A 161 -15.74 -16.52 -16.67
CA GLN A 161 -16.63 -17.35 -17.47
C GLN A 161 -16.81 -16.81 -18.89
N GLN A 162 -17.14 -15.51 -19.02
CA GLN A 162 -17.28 -14.87 -20.32
C GLN A 162 -15.99 -14.94 -21.13
N PHE A 163 -14.86 -14.67 -20.48
CA PHE A 163 -13.54 -14.75 -21.08
C PHE A 163 -13.26 -16.16 -21.60
N ASN A 164 -13.48 -17.20 -20.79
CA ASN A 164 -13.28 -18.58 -21.19
C ASN A 164 -14.26 -19.07 -22.28
N THR A 165 -15.45 -18.46 -22.42
CA THR A 165 -16.36 -18.76 -23.53
C THR A 165 -15.96 -18.08 -24.85
N MET A 166 -15.19 -16.99 -24.79
CA MET A 166 -14.73 -16.25 -25.98
C MET A 166 -13.43 -16.81 -26.58
N PHE A 167 -12.70 -17.63 -25.83
CA PHE A 167 -11.36 -18.12 -26.21
C PHE A 167 -11.24 -19.62 -26.01
N THR A 168 -10.62 -20.31 -26.96
CA THR A 168 -10.23 -21.72 -26.80
C THR A 168 -9.10 -21.85 -25.76
N PRO A 169 -8.91 -23.04 -25.15
CA PRO A 169 -7.91 -23.24 -24.09
C PRO A 169 -6.45 -23.10 -24.55
N GLU A 170 -6.16 -22.92 -25.84
CA GLU A 170 -4.78 -22.76 -26.30
C GLU A 170 -4.15 -21.49 -25.69
N GLN A 171 -3.14 -21.70 -24.83
CA GLN A 171 -2.55 -20.67 -23.98
C GLN A 171 -1.93 -19.50 -24.78
N GLN A 172 -1.32 -19.78 -25.94
CA GLN A 172 -0.72 -18.76 -26.80
C GLN A 172 -1.78 -17.85 -27.45
N GLU A 173 -2.86 -18.43 -27.96
CA GLU A 173 -3.96 -17.67 -28.57
C GLU A 173 -4.70 -16.84 -27.51
N ARG A 174 -4.81 -17.35 -26.29
CA ARG A 174 -5.36 -16.63 -25.14
C ARG A 174 -4.54 -15.38 -24.83
N GLU A 175 -3.22 -15.48 -24.77
CA GLU A 175 -2.33 -14.35 -24.44
C GLU A 175 -2.36 -13.25 -25.51
N ASP A 176 -2.22 -13.62 -26.79
CA ASP A 176 -2.25 -12.67 -27.91
C ASP A 176 -3.61 -11.93 -28.00
N ARG A 177 -4.71 -12.63 -27.70
CA ARG A 177 -6.05 -12.05 -27.68
C ARG A 177 -6.36 -11.21 -26.43
N ILE A 178 -5.76 -11.51 -25.26
CA ILE A 178 -5.76 -10.61 -24.10
C ILE A 178 -5.09 -9.29 -24.47
N GLU A 179 -3.95 -9.35 -25.14
CA GLU A 179 -3.25 -8.16 -25.58
C GLU A 179 -4.10 -7.35 -26.57
N ALA A 180 -4.74 -8.02 -27.53
CA ALA A 180 -5.68 -7.37 -28.44
C ALA A 180 -6.86 -6.72 -27.69
N LEU A 181 -7.48 -7.40 -26.74
CA LEU A 181 -8.60 -6.87 -25.94
C LEU A 181 -8.22 -5.64 -25.11
N LYS A 182 -6.96 -5.53 -24.66
CA LYS A 182 -6.45 -4.32 -23.98
C LYS A 182 -6.45 -3.10 -24.90
N LEU A 183 -6.43 -3.31 -26.22
CA LEU A 183 -6.44 -2.26 -27.25
C LEU A 183 -7.87 -1.85 -27.67
N ILE A 184 -8.88 -2.70 -27.43
CA ILE A 184 -10.28 -2.44 -27.84
C ILE A 184 -11.00 -1.60 -26.76
N PRO A 185 -11.84 -0.61 -27.13
CA PRO A 185 -12.62 0.18 -26.17
C PRO A 185 -13.46 -0.64 -25.17
N TRP A 186 -13.88 -1.87 -25.52
CA TRP A 186 -14.68 -2.71 -24.62
C TRP A 186 -13.88 -3.25 -23.41
N GLY A 187 -12.58 -3.55 -23.58
CA GLY A 187 -11.68 -3.89 -22.46
C GLY A 187 -11.52 -2.73 -21.47
N THR A 188 -11.75 -1.50 -21.94
CA THR A 188 -11.75 -0.30 -21.10
C THR A 188 -13.07 -0.08 -20.34
N LYS A 189 -14.13 -0.86 -20.57
CA LYS A 189 -15.39 -0.74 -19.81
C LYS A 189 -15.16 -1.02 -18.32
N TYR A 190 -14.25 -1.94 -17.99
CA TYR A 190 -13.75 -2.12 -16.62
C TYR A 190 -12.93 -0.90 -16.17
N LYS A 191 -12.13 -0.31 -17.05
CA LYS A 191 -11.36 0.93 -16.80
C LYS A 191 -12.25 2.16 -16.51
N TYR A 192 -13.49 2.20 -17.00
CA TYR A 192 -14.38 3.38 -16.88
C TYR A 192 -15.68 3.14 -16.10
N SER A 193 -15.83 2.04 -15.35
CA SER A 193 -16.93 1.93 -14.39
C SER A 193 -16.78 3.05 -13.35
N GLY A 194 -17.74 3.98 -13.26
CA GLY A 194 -17.71 5.16 -12.36
C GLY A 194 -17.69 4.86 -10.85
N GLU A 195 -17.30 3.65 -10.45
CA GLU A 195 -17.14 3.23 -9.06
C GLU A 195 -15.76 3.62 -8.51
N GLN A 196 -15.70 3.93 -7.22
CA GLN A 196 -14.44 4.25 -6.55
C GLN A 196 -13.53 3.01 -6.48
N LYS A 197 -12.48 2.99 -7.31
CA LYS A 197 -11.57 1.84 -7.49
C LYS A 197 -10.48 1.72 -6.43
N ILE A 198 -10.22 2.81 -5.73
CA ILE A 198 -9.13 2.90 -4.77
C ILE A 198 -9.78 3.11 -3.41
N ARG A 199 -9.48 2.21 -2.48
CA ARG A 199 -9.68 2.46 -1.06
C ARG A 199 -8.56 3.40 -0.61
N TRP A 200 -8.95 4.44 0.11
CA TRP A 200 -8.06 5.42 0.72
C TRP A 200 -8.02 5.11 2.21
#